data_AF-A0A1M5XXS4-F1
#
_entry.id   AF-A0A1M5XXS4-F1
#
_cell.length_a   1.000
_cell.length_b   1.000
_cell.length_c   1.000
_cell.angle_alpha   90.00
_cell.angle_beta   90.00
_cell.angle_gamma   90.00
#
_symmetry.space_group_name_H-M   'P 1'
#
loop_
_entity.id
_entity.type
_entity.pdbx_description
1 polymer ?
#
loop_
_entity_poly.entity_id
_entity_poly.type
_entity_poly.pdbx_seq_one_letter_code
_entity_poly.pdbx_strand_id
1 'polypeptide(L)'
;MKVTAWNDGKKTYGIRVGIRNRDRFFNKSWRNIEVDIEGSIYQFKLTPGFWKHCPEFRDSVKPTIREWLEKYNLVGWPKRKPPRFELVQIDNNKFRLEKYKISL
;
A
#
# COMPACT_ATOMS: atom_id res chain seq x y z
N MET A 1 -8.75 -2.04 6.62
CA MET A 1 -9.14 -2.74 5.35
C MET A 1 -8.03 -3.70 4.94
N LYS A 2 -8.35 -4.90 4.46
CA LYS A 2 -7.32 -5.88 4.06
C LYS A 2 -6.67 -5.51 2.73
N VAL A 3 -5.35 -5.46 2.68
CA VAL A 3 -4.55 -5.11 1.50
C VAL A 3 -3.38 -6.08 1.33
N THR A 4 -2.74 -6.08 0.17
CA THR A 4 -1.56 -6.92 -0.08
C THR A 4 -0.38 -6.09 -0.55
N ALA A 5 0.83 -6.58 -0.27
CA ALA A 5 2.01 -6.09 -0.97
C ALA A 5 1.84 -6.28 -2.49
N TRP A 6 2.54 -5.44 -3.25
CA TRP A 6 2.64 -5.52 -4.68
C TRP A 6 4.07 -5.17 -5.11
N ASN A 7 4.54 -5.77 -6.19
CA ASN A 7 5.75 -5.33 -6.87
C ASN A 7 5.56 -5.47 -8.38
N ASP A 8 6.40 -4.75 -9.14
CA ASP A 8 6.42 -4.79 -10.61
C ASP A 8 7.29 -5.92 -11.19
N GLY A 9 7.77 -6.84 -10.35
CA GLY A 9 8.76 -7.86 -10.70
C GLY A 9 10.17 -7.32 -10.89
N LYS A 10 10.40 -6.02 -10.63
CA LYS A 10 11.71 -5.36 -10.73
C LYS A 10 12.09 -4.78 -9.37
N LYS A 11 12.04 -3.45 -9.23
CA LYS A 11 12.51 -2.71 -8.05
C LYS A 11 11.42 -1.90 -7.37
N THR A 12 10.22 -1.81 -7.96
CA THR A 12 9.15 -0.97 -7.44
C THR A 12 8.22 -1.80 -6.58
N TYR A 13 7.99 -1.35 -5.35
CA TYR A 13 7.06 -1.98 -4.43
C TYR A 13 5.88 -1.06 -4.15
N GLY A 14 4.76 -1.66 -3.75
CA GLY A 14 3.53 -0.96 -3.49
C GLY A 14 2.58 -1.74 -2.59
N ILE A 15 1.45 -1.12 -2.30
CA ILE A 15 0.35 -1.74 -1.57
C ILE A 15 -0.87 -1.74 -2.47
N ARG A 16 -1.33 -2.93 -2.85
CA ARG A 16 -2.55 -3.13 -3.62
C ARG A 16 -3.74 -3.15 -2.68
N VAL A 17 -4.61 -2.14 -2.83
CA VAL A 17 -5.80 -1.99 -2.01
C VAL A 17 -6.97 -2.82 -2.53
N GLY A 18 -7.01 -3.09 -3.84
CA GLY A 18 -8.09 -3.82 -4.50
C GLY A 18 -9.28 -2.92 -4.87
N ILE A 19 -9.99 -3.28 -5.94
CA ILE A 19 -11.01 -2.42 -6.58
C ILE A 19 -12.13 -2.05 -5.59
N ARG A 20 -12.68 -3.03 -4.86
CA ARG A 20 -13.76 -2.78 -3.89
C ARG A 20 -13.37 -1.82 -2.77
N ASN A 21 -12.14 -1.94 -2.27
CA ASN A 21 -11.63 -1.04 -1.23
C ASN A 21 -11.36 0.35 -1.80
N ARG A 22 -10.77 0.45 -3.00
CA ARG A 22 -10.58 1.72 -3.69
C ARG A 22 -11.89 2.49 -3.79
N ASP A 23 -12.92 1.85 -4.35
CA ASP A 23 -14.19 2.52 -4.64
C ASP A 23 -14.96 2.91 -3.37
N ARG A 24 -14.69 2.24 -2.23
CA ARG A 24 -15.33 2.51 -0.94
C ARG A 24 -14.60 3.56 -0.10
N PHE A 25 -13.27 3.53 -0.09
CA PHE A 25 -12.46 4.29 0.87
C PHE A 25 -11.64 5.41 0.24
N PHE A 26 -11.59 5.49 -1.10
CA PHE A 26 -10.80 6.49 -1.80
C PHE A 26 -11.70 7.42 -2.61
N ASN A 27 -11.50 8.73 -2.47
CA ASN A 27 -12.20 9.72 -3.28
C ASN A 27 -11.46 9.96 -4.61
N LYS A 28 -12.18 9.88 -5.73
CA LYS A 28 -11.62 10.10 -7.08
C LYS A 28 -10.97 11.48 -7.27
N SER A 29 -11.30 12.48 -6.45
CA SER A 29 -10.66 13.79 -6.49
C SER A 29 -9.23 13.78 -5.93
N TRP A 30 -8.85 12.77 -5.14
CA TRP A 30 -7.54 12.70 -4.50
C TRP A 30 -6.44 12.39 -5.49
N ARG A 31 -5.40 13.23 -5.49
CA ARG A 31 -4.17 13.04 -6.27
C ARG A 31 -3.09 12.30 -5.49
N ASN A 32 -3.17 12.37 -4.16
CA ASN A 32 -2.23 11.77 -3.23
C ASN A 32 -2.96 11.29 -1.98
N ILE A 33 -2.28 10.38 -1.28
CA ILE A 33 -2.63 9.96 0.08
C ILE A 33 -1.42 10.14 0.97
N GLU A 34 -1.67 10.29 2.25
CA GLU A 34 -0.67 10.22 3.30
C GLU A 34 -0.82 8.87 4.00
N VAL A 35 0.30 8.19 4.22
CA VAL A 35 0.33 6.88 4.87
C VAL A 35 1.32 6.93 6.02
N ASP A 36 0.80 6.73 7.22
CA ASP A 36 1.56 6.44 8.43
C ASP A 36 2.10 5.01 8.34
N ILE A 37 3.42 4.90 8.32
CA ILE A 37 4.16 3.64 8.41
C ILE A 37 5.08 3.75 9.63
N GLU A 38 4.72 3.04 10.70
CA GLU A 38 5.48 3.00 11.97
C GLU A 38 5.74 4.38 12.60
N GLY A 39 4.74 5.27 12.55
CA GLY A 39 4.79 6.60 13.13
C GLY A 39 5.38 7.67 12.19
N SER A 40 5.84 7.28 11.00
CA SER A 40 6.35 8.21 9.98
C SER A 40 5.34 8.36 8.84
N ILE A 41 5.03 9.62 8.50
CA ILE A 41 4.08 9.94 7.42
C ILE A 41 4.80 10.04 6.08
N TYR A 42 4.29 9.29 5.09
CA TYR A 42 4.78 9.31 3.72
C TYR A 42 3.65 9.61 2.74
N GLN A 43 3.94 10.46 1.75
CA GLN A 43 2.98 10.81 0.72
C GLN A 43 3.15 9.93 -0.52
N PHE A 44 2.05 9.33 -0.99
CA PHE A 44 2.03 8.53 -2.21
C PHE A 44 1.08 9.11 -3.25
N LYS A 45 1.54 9.20 -4.50
CA LYS A 45 0.71 9.64 -5.63
C LYS A 45 -0.25 8.53 -6.05
N LEU A 46 -1.52 8.87 -6.20
CA LEU A 46 -2.51 8.00 -6.84
C LEU A 46 -2.40 8.18 -8.36
N THR A 47 -1.72 7.26 -9.02
CA THR A 47 -1.52 7.32 -10.48
C THR A 47 -2.85 7.11 -11.23
N PRO A 48 -2.96 7.48 -12.51
CA PRO A 48 -4.14 7.11 -13.31
C PRO A 48 -4.43 5.60 -13.32
N GLY A 49 -3.40 4.76 -13.20
CA GLY A 49 -3.54 3.31 -13.09
C GLY A 49 -4.28 2.86 -11.84
N PHE A 50 -4.15 3.59 -10.73
CA PHE A 50 -4.86 3.35 -9.47
C PHE A 50 -6.38 3.32 -9.68
N TRP A 51 -6.89 4.29 -10.44
CA TRP A 51 -8.31 4.46 -10.73
C TRP A 51 -8.84 3.56 -11.83
N LYS A 52 -7.97 2.93 -12.63
CA LYS A 52 -8.34 1.98 -13.68
C LYS A 52 -8.37 0.55 -13.14
N HIS A 53 -7.30 -0.21 -13.37
CA HIS A 53 -7.23 -1.67 -13.10
C HIS A 53 -6.16 -2.05 -12.07
N CYS A 54 -5.30 -1.12 -11.68
CA CYS A 54 -4.12 -1.38 -10.86
C CYS A 54 -4.20 -0.55 -9.57
N PRO A 55 -5.14 -0.87 -8.64
CA PRO A 55 -5.40 -0.08 -7.44
C PRO A 55 -4.30 -0.31 -6.40
N GLU A 56 -3.05 0.02 -6.75
CA GLU A 56 -1.92 0.09 -5.84
C GLU A 56 -1.34 1.50 -5.81
N PHE A 57 -1.04 1.98 -4.59
CA PHE A 57 -0.06 3.05 -4.44
C PHE A 57 1.32 2.41 -4.31
N ARG A 58 2.36 3.11 -4.74
CA ARG A 58 3.70 2.52 -4.88
C ARG A 58 4.80 3.53 -4.69
N ASP A 59 5.99 3.00 -4.42
CA ASP A 59 7.23 3.73 -4.38
C ASP A 59 7.43 4.55 -5.66
N SER A 60 8.10 5.69 -5.50
CA SER A 60 8.39 6.60 -6.60
C SER A 60 9.84 7.07 -6.51
N VAL A 61 10.07 8.23 -5.91
CA VAL A 61 11.41 8.79 -5.70
C VAL A 61 12.15 8.03 -4.59
N LYS A 62 11.43 7.70 -3.50
CA LYS A 62 11.97 6.94 -2.37
C LYS A 62 11.38 5.52 -2.34
N PRO A 63 12.19 4.49 -2.01
CA PRO A 63 11.76 3.10 -1.91
C PRO A 63 11.14 2.79 -0.53
N THR A 64 10.26 3.65 -0.02
CA THR A 64 9.75 3.57 1.35
C THR A 64 9.05 2.24 1.66
N ILE A 65 8.16 1.77 0.77
CA ILE A 65 7.44 0.51 0.96
C ILE A 65 8.41 -0.65 0.86
N ARG A 66 9.33 -0.62 -0.11
CA ARG A 66 10.38 -1.62 -0.25
C ARG A 66 11.23 -1.74 1.02
N GLU A 67 11.77 -0.63 1.53
CA GLU A 67 12.62 -0.62 2.74
C GLU A 67 11.85 -1.16 3.95
N TRP A 68 10.59 -0.78 4.10
CA TRP A 68 9.73 -1.31 5.15
C TRP A 68 9.50 -2.83 5.02
N LEU A 69 9.32 -3.34 3.81
CA LEU A 69 9.21 -4.79 3.57
C LEU A 69 10.53 -5.52 3.82
N GLU A 70 11.66 -4.95 3.38
CA GLU A 70 13.01 -5.51 3.58
C GLU A 70 13.35 -5.60 5.07
N LYS A 71 13.04 -4.57 5.86
CA LYS A 71 13.20 -4.56 7.33
C LYS A 71 12.55 -5.77 8.01
N TYR A 72 11.49 -6.33 7.42
CA TYR A 72 10.77 -7.48 7.97
C TYR A 72 10.96 -8.78 7.21
N ASN A 73 11.93 -8.84 6.28
CA ASN A 73 12.14 -10.00 5.41
C ASN A 73 10.88 -10.41 4.64
N LEU A 74 10.06 -9.42 4.25
CA LEU A 74 8.80 -9.60 3.53
C LEU A 74 8.92 -9.33 2.03
N VAL A 75 10.13 -9.33 1.47
CA VAL A 75 10.37 -9.29 0.01
C VAL A 75 10.58 -10.70 -0.56
N GLY A 76 10.58 -10.83 -1.89
CA GLY A 76 10.89 -12.10 -2.55
C GLY A 76 9.81 -13.20 -2.40
N TRP A 77 8.57 -12.83 -2.13
CA TRP A 77 7.49 -13.80 -1.91
C TRP A 77 7.18 -14.65 -3.16
N PRO A 78 6.72 -15.90 -2.98
CA PRO A 78 6.33 -16.76 -4.09
C PRO A 78 5.23 -16.13 -4.96
N LYS A 79 5.18 -16.55 -6.23
CA LYS A 79 4.17 -16.10 -7.19
C LYS A 79 2.76 -16.21 -6.58
N ARG A 80 1.99 -15.12 -6.67
CA ARG A 80 0.60 -14.99 -6.14
C ARG A 80 0.47 -15.15 -4.62
N LYS A 81 1.56 -15.11 -3.84
CA LYS A 81 1.54 -15.16 -2.37
C LYS A 81 2.12 -13.89 -1.73
N PRO A 82 1.63 -12.68 -2.07
CA PRO A 82 2.14 -11.46 -1.45
C PRO A 82 1.82 -11.42 0.05
N PRO A 83 2.68 -10.80 0.88
CA PRO A 83 2.37 -10.44 2.25
C PRO A 83 1.06 -9.65 2.34
N ARG A 84 0.35 -9.84 3.45
CA ARG A 84 -0.94 -9.20 3.72
C ARG A 84 -0.80 -8.23 4.87
N PHE A 85 -1.54 -7.12 4.76
CA PHE A 85 -1.52 -6.03 5.71
C PHE A 85 -2.93 -5.51 5.93
N GLU A 86 -3.05 -4.62 6.91
CA GLU A 86 -4.23 -3.80 7.12
C GLU A 86 -3.89 -2.35 6.78
N LEU A 87 -4.74 -1.70 5.99
CA LEU A 87 -4.71 -0.27 5.77
C LEU A 87 -5.91 0.35 6.50
N VAL A 88 -5.66 1.06 7.58
CA VAL A 88 -6.67 1.72 8.42
C VAL A 88 -6.83 3.16 7.93
N GLN A 89 -8.05 3.61 7.66
CA GLN A 89 -8.29 5.03 7.38
C GLN A 89 -8.33 5.79 8.71
N ILE A 90 -7.48 6.81 8.84
CA ILE A 90 -7.38 7.62 10.05
C ILE A 90 -8.24 8.88 9.91
N ASP A 91 -8.18 9.49 8.73
CA ASP A 91 -8.94 10.68 8.31
C ASP A 91 -8.95 10.69 6.77
N ASN A 92 -9.72 11.58 6.13
CA ASN A 92 -9.78 11.87 4.69
C ASN A 92 -8.84 11.03 3.80
N ASN A 93 -7.75 11.61 3.29
CA ASN A 93 -6.75 10.93 2.46
C ASN A 93 -5.59 10.36 3.31
N LYS A 94 -5.80 10.16 4.62
CA LYS A 94 -4.80 9.72 5.60
C LYS A 94 -5.07 8.29 6.04
N PHE A 95 -4.07 7.44 5.87
CA PHE A 95 -4.15 6.03 6.24
C PHE A 95 -2.99 5.63 7.14
N ARG A 96 -3.15 4.53 7.85
CA ARG A 96 -2.06 3.84 8.54
C ARG A 96 -1.91 2.43 7.99
N LEU A 97 -0.69 2.05 7.68
CA LEU A 97 -0.35 0.70 7.22
C LEU A 97 0.13 -0.13 8.40
N GLU A 98 -0.60 -1.18 8.71
CA GLU A 98 -0.34 -2.07 9.83
C GLU A 98 -0.06 -3.50 9.37
N LYS A 99 0.81 -4.19 10.09
CA LYS A 99 0.99 -5.63 9.91
C LYS A 99 -0.27 -6.36 10.32
N TYR A 100 -0.61 -7.42 9.60
CA TYR A 100 -1.71 -8.29 10.02
C TYR A 100 -1.34 -8.92 11.37
N LYS A 101 -2.02 -8.52 12.45
CA LYS A 101 -1.93 -9.23 13.73
C LYS A 101 -2.60 -10.58 13.53
N ILE A 102 -1.82 -11.66 13.50
CA ILE A 102 -2.36 -12.96 13.86
C ILE A 102 -2.50 -12.88 15.37
N SER A 103 -3.75 -12.75 15.86
CA SER A 103 -4.02 -13.07 17.26
C SER A 103 -3.58 -14.52 17.47
N LEU A 104 -2.51 -14.71 18.25
CA LEU A 104 -2.12 -16.01 18.76
C LEU A 104 -3.20 -16.52 19.72
#